data_AF-A0A840WX88-F1
#
_entry.id   AF-A0A840WX88-F1
#
_cell.length_a   1.000
_cell.length_b   1.000
_cell.length_c   1.000
_cell.angle_alpha   90.00
_cell.angle_beta   90.00
_cell.angle_gamma   90.00
#
_symmetry.space_group_name_H-M   'P 1'
#
loop_
_entity.id
_entity.type
_entity.pdbx_description
1 polymer ?
#
loop_
_entity_poly.entity_id
_entity_poly.type
_entity_poly.pdbx_seq_one_letter_code
_entity_poly.pdbx_strand_id
1 'polypeptide(L)'
;MTAITPKPLISDEMLAKWASPDFAAQCGNFDPETLSLLGTALPEISAELLKYRMRDAAREEQSRRSRAKHVEDVLRRANQIIRSRQPVRDDTLISACSDILRHSKNPGDRTAATEILISMREVAA
;
A
#
# COMPACT_ATOMS: atom_id res chain seq x y z
N MET A 1 -33.84 -1.31 -6.15
CA MET A 1 -33.45 -2.31 -5.14
C MET A 1 -32.28 -1.74 -4.36
N THR A 2 -32.55 -1.17 -3.20
CA THR A 2 -31.52 -0.63 -2.30
C THR A 2 -30.84 -1.79 -1.60
N ALA A 3 -29.54 -1.95 -1.82
CA ALA A 3 -28.73 -2.94 -1.11
C ALA A 3 -28.75 -2.60 0.37
N ILE A 4 -29.38 -3.45 1.18
CA ILE A 4 -29.28 -3.40 2.64
C ILE A 4 -27.85 -3.82 2.95
N THR A 5 -26.96 -2.86 3.18
CA THR A 5 -25.64 -3.16 3.74
C THR A 5 -25.87 -3.75 5.13
N PRO A 6 -25.49 -5.02 5.37
CA PRO A 6 -25.70 -5.64 6.67
C PRO A 6 -24.92 -4.83 7.69
N LYS A 7 -25.62 -4.32 8.70
CA LYS A 7 -25.00 -3.64 9.84
C LYS A 7 -23.97 -4.62 10.42
N PRO A 8 -22.69 -4.24 10.57
CA PRO A 8 -21.70 -5.13 11.13
C PRO A 8 -22.12 -5.53 12.54
N LEU A 9 -21.99 -6.82 12.86
CA LEU A 9 -22.31 -7.39 14.18
C LEU A 9 -21.51 -6.72 15.31
N ILE A 10 -20.36 -6.14 14.97
CA ILE A 10 -19.48 -5.41 15.87
C ILE A 10 -19.50 -3.95 15.41
N SER A 11 -19.94 -3.03 16.27
CA SER A 11 -19.91 -1.60 15.98
C SER A 11 -18.51 -1.01 16.17
N ASP A 12 -18.22 0.11 15.50
CA ASP A 12 -16.95 0.83 15.69
C ASP A 12 -16.74 1.26 17.15
N GLU A 13 -17.83 1.55 17.87
CA GLU A 13 -17.81 1.87 19.30
C GLU A 13 -17.37 0.66 20.16
N MET A 14 -17.80 -0.55 19.81
CA MET A 14 -17.34 -1.78 20.47
C MET A 14 -15.86 -2.04 20.20
N LEU A 15 -15.42 -1.82 18.95
CA LEU A 15 -14.00 -1.94 18.59
C LEU A 15 -13.14 -0.93 19.36
N ALA A 16 -13.56 0.33 19.45
CA ALA A 16 -12.86 1.36 20.21
C ALA A 16 -12.75 1.01 21.70
N LYS A 17 -13.83 0.45 22.28
CA LYS A 17 -13.86 0.00 23.68
C LYS A 17 -12.92 -1.19 23.93
N TRP A 18 -12.82 -2.13 22.99
CA TRP A 18 -11.90 -3.27 23.09
C TRP A 18 -10.45 -2.93 22.76
N ALA A 19 -10.21 -1.85 22.01
CA ALA A 19 -8.86 -1.36 21.70
C ALA A 19 -8.17 -0.69 22.90
N SER A 20 -8.91 -0.32 23.95
CA SER A 20 -8.38 0.23 25.21
C SER A 20 -8.85 -0.60 26.41
N PRO A 21 -8.31 -1.81 26.57
CA PRO A 21 -8.73 -2.69 27.64
C PRO A 21 -8.39 -2.13 29.02
N ASP A 22 -9.35 -2.14 29.92
CA ASP A 22 -9.12 -1.90 31.34
C ASP A 22 -8.43 -3.13 31.96
N PHE A 23 -7.13 -3.00 32.21
CA PHE A 23 -6.29 -4.04 32.79
C PHE A 23 -6.84 -4.56 34.13
N ALA A 24 -7.43 -3.70 34.96
CA ALA A 24 -7.98 -4.12 36.25
C ALA A 24 -9.24 -4.98 36.07
N ALA A 25 -10.07 -4.68 35.07
CA ALA A 25 -11.22 -5.50 34.70
C ALA A 25 -10.83 -6.83 34.02
N GLN A 26 -9.66 -6.89 33.38
CA GLN A 26 -9.12 -8.11 32.77
C GLN A 26 -8.45 -9.06 33.77
N CYS A 27 -8.01 -8.54 34.92
CA CYS A 27 -7.40 -9.32 35.99
C CYS A 27 -8.40 -9.79 37.06
N GLY A 28 -9.71 -9.69 36.80
CA GLY A 28 -10.75 -10.19 37.72
C GLY A 28 -10.65 -11.70 37.95
N ASN A 29 -11.14 -12.16 39.10
CA ASN A 29 -11.31 -13.59 39.37
C ASN A 29 -12.41 -14.14 38.46
N PHE A 30 -12.03 -14.72 37.34
CA PHE A 30 -12.94 -15.50 36.50
C PHE A 30 -13.34 -16.76 37.26
N ASP A 31 -14.63 -17.10 37.23
CA ASP A 31 -15.10 -18.36 37.78
C ASP A 31 -14.52 -19.55 36.99
N PRO A 32 -14.46 -20.75 37.61
CA PRO A 32 -13.87 -21.93 36.97
C PRO A 32 -14.52 -22.33 35.64
N GLU A 33 -15.82 -22.06 35.45
CA GLU A 33 -16.55 -22.37 34.22
C GLU A 33 -16.11 -21.43 33.08
N THR A 34 -15.98 -20.13 33.37
CA THR A 34 -15.45 -19.14 32.43
C THR A 34 -13.99 -19.42 32.07
N LEU A 35 -13.15 -19.81 33.02
CA LEU A 35 -11.75 -20.21 32.75
C LEU A 35 -11.67 -21.46 31.88
N SER A 36 -12.55 -22.44 32.10
CA SER A 36 -12.63 -23.65 31.29
C SER A 36 -13.04 -23.32 29.86
N LEU A 37 -14.07 -22.49 29.69
CA LEU A 37 -14.54 -22.04 28.37
C LEU A 37 -13.43 -21.28 27.63
N LEU A 38 -12.75 -20.34 28.29
CA LEU A 38 -11.61 -19.63 27.72
C LEU A 38 -10.48 -20.58 27.36
N GLY A 39 -10.13 -21.54 28.22
CA GLY A 39 -9.12 -22.55 27.94
C GLY A 39 -9.40 -23.36 26.67
N THR A 40 -10.68 -23.68 26.40
CA THR A 40 -11.10 -24.36 25.17
C THR A 40 -11.13 -23.46 23.94
N ALA A 41 -11.50 -22.19 24.09
CA ALA A 41 -11.63 -21.25 22.97
C ALA A 41 -10.30 -20.56 22.58
N LEU A 42 -9.37 -20.41 23.53
CA LEU A 42 -8.09 -19.72 23.32
C LEU A 42 -7.25 -20.29 22.17
N PRO A 43 -7.14 -21.62 21.95
CA PRO A 43 -6.44 -22.17 20.80
C PRO A 43 -7.04 -21.71 19.46
N GLU A 44 -8.37 -21.70 19.35
CA GLU A 44 -9.07 -21.27 18.13
C GLU A 44 -8.92 -19.76 17.88
N ILE A 45 -9.06 -18.96 18.94
CA ILE A 45 -8.83 -17.50 18.88
C ILE A 45 -7.39 -17.22 18.43
N SER A 46 -6.42 -17.93 19.02
CA SER A 46 -5.00 -17.78 18.65
C SER A 46 -4.75 -18.18 17.21
N ALA A 47 -5.37 -19.27 16.73
CA ALA A 47 -5.25 -19.72 15.36
C ALA A 47 -5.82 -18.71 14.36
N GLU A 48 -6.99 -18.13 14.63
CA GLU A 48 -7.56 -17.09 13.76
C GLU A 48 -6.74 -15.79 13.78
N LEU A 49 -6.22 -15.37 14.93
CA LEU A 49 -5.30 -14.22 15.01
C LEU A 49 -4.02 -14.45 14.20
N LEU A 50 -3.45 -15.67 14.26
CA LEU A 50 -2.28 -16.03 13.45
C LEU A 50 -2.61 -16.01 11.96
N LYS A 51 -3.75 -16.59 11.54
CA LYS A 51 -4.21 -16.53 10.13
C LYS A 51 -4.40 -15.10 9.67
N TYR A 52 -4.99 -14.24 10.50
CA TYR A 52 -5.18 -12.82 10.18
C TYR A 52 -3.83 -12.14 9.94
N ARG A 53 -2.87 -12.28 10.87
CA ARG A 53 -1.52 -11.71 10.73
C ARG A 53 -0.81 -12.19 9.48
N MET A 54 -0.91 -13.47 9.14
CA MET A 54 -0.32 -14.03 7.92
C MET A 54 -0.93 -13.42 6.66
N ARG A 55 -2.26 -13.28 6.62
CA ARG A 55 -2.96 -12.64 5.48
C ARG A 55 -2.57 -11.18 5.34
N ASP A 56 -2.46 -10.46 6.45
CA ASP A 56 -2.12 -9.03 6.43
C ASP A 56 -0.68 -8.81 5.96
N ALA A 57 0.26 -9.62 6.46
CA ALA A 57 1.64 -9.62 5.97
C ALA A 57 1.74 -9.96 4.48
N ALA A 58 0.96 -10.94 4.01
CA ALA A 58 0.92 -11.31 2.59
C ALA A 58 0.37 -10.16 1.72
N ARG A 59 -0.68 -9.46 2.19
CA ARG A 59 -1.24 -8.28 1.50
C ARG A 59 -0.26 -7.12 1.45
N GLU A 60 0.46 -6.85 2.53
CA GLU A 60 1.46 -5.80 2.57
C GLU A 60 2.60 -6.10 1.58
N GLU A 61 3.11 -7.33 1.58
CA GLU A 61 4.15 -7.78 0.67
C GLU A 61 3.69 -7.72 -0.80
N GLN A 62 2.47 -8.18 -1.09
CA GLN A 62 1.88 -8.05 -2.43
C GLN A 62 1.75 -6.58 -2.85
N SER A 63 1.37 -5.70 -1.93
CA SER A 63 1.26 -4.25 -2.18
C SER A 63 2.63 -3.62 -2.43
N ARG A 64 3.67 -4.05 -1.73
CA ARG A 64 5.06 -3.62 -1.96
C ARG A 64 5.54 -4.07 -3.33
N ARG A 65 5.36 -5.35 -3.69
CA ARG A 65 5.73 -5.88 -5.01
C ARG A 65 4.99 -5.19 -6.14
N SER A 66 3.70 -4.94 -5.98
CA SER A 66 2.88 -4.26 -6.99
C SER A 66 3.36 -2.81 -7.19
N ARG A 67 3.70 -2.09 -6.12
CA ARG A 67 4.29 -0.75 -6.21
C ARG A 67 5.66 -0.76 -6.89
N ALA A 68 6.52 -1.71 -6.54
CA ALA A 68 7.84 -1.85 -7.17
C ALA A 68 7.71 -2.12 -8.68
N LYS A 69 6.86 -3.07 -9.07
CA LYS A 69 6.57 -3.38 -10.48
C LYS A 69 5.99 -2.18 -11.22
N HIS A 70 5.05 -1.46 -10.59
CA HIS A 70 4.48 -0.26 -11.20
C HIS A 70 5.55 0.80 -11.48
N VAL A 71 6.47 1.05 -10.53
CA VAL A 71 7.60 1.97 -10.73
C VAL A 71 8.51 1.51 -11.87
N GLU A 72 8.81 0.22 -11.95
CA GLU A 72 9.61 -0.35 -13.04
C GLU A 72 8.92 -0.17 -14.41
N ASP A 73 7.61 -0.42 -14.49
CA ASP A 73 6.82 -0.24 -15.71
C ASP A 73 6.72 1.23 -16.13
N VAL A 74 6.62 2.16 -15.18
CA VAL A 74 6.68 3.60 -15.44
C VAL A 74 8.04 4.00 -16.01
N LEU A 75 9.13 3.60 -15.36
CA LEU A 75 10.48 3.92 -15.83
C LEU A 75 10.81 3.29 -17.18
N ARG A 76 10.36 2.06 -17.42
CA ARG A 76 10.53 1.38 -18.71
C ARG A 76 9.83 2.14 -19.84
N ARG A 77 8.59 2.57 -19.63
CA ARG A 77 7.83 3.36 -20.61
C ARG A 77 8.47 4.72 -20.85
N ALA A 78 8.84 5.44 -19.79
CA ALA A 78 9.49 6.74 -19.91
C ALA A 78 10.81 6.65 -20.71
N ASN A 79 11.64 5.63 -20.44
CA ASN A 79 12.87 5.39 -21.20
C ASN A 79 12.60 5.03 -22.66
N GLN A 80 11.55 4.26 -22.96
CA GLN A 80 11.16 3.95 -24.33
C GLN A 80 10.73 5.21 -25.10
N ILE A 81 9.99 6.10 -24.44
CA ILE A 81 9.56 7.38 -25.01
C ILE A 81 10.78 8.24 -25.35
N ILE A 82 11.71 8.43 -24.41
CA ILE A 82 12.91 9.25 -24.60
C ILE A 82 13.83 8.69 -25.68
N ARG A 83 13.94 7.36 -25.77
CA ARG A 83 14.78 6.68 -26.78
C ARG A 83 14.05 6.43 -28.10
N SER A 84 12.81 6.89 -28.24
CA SER A 84 12.04 6.72 -29.46
C SER A 84 12.73 7.44 -30.62
N ARG A 85 12.83 6.76 -31.76
CA ARG A 85 13.31 7.38 -33.01
C ARG A 85 12.22 8.15 -33.75
N GLN A 86 10.97 7.99 -33.34
CA GLN A 86 9.85 8.72 -33.91
C GLN A 86 9.63 10.04 -33.17
N PRO A 87 9.17 11.09 -33.86
CA PRO A 87 8.78 12.33 -33.21
C PRO A 87 7.72 12.06 -32.14
N VAL A 88 8.02 12.42 -30.90
CA VAL A 88 7.11 12.32 -29.77
C VAL A 88 6.52 13.71 -29.53
N ARG A 89 5.24 13.78 -29.15
CA ARG A 89 4.62 15.04 -28.71
C ARG A 89 5.32 15.58 -27.46
N ASP A 90 5.54 16.89 -27.41
CA ASP A 90 6.22 17.56 -26.30
C ASP A 90 5.64 17.22 -24.93
N ASP A 91 4.31 17.24 -24.78
CA ASP A 91 3.63 16.86 -23.53
C ASP A 91 4.01 15.46 -23.03
N THR A 92 4.17 14.52 -23.98
CA THR A 92 4.50 13.13 -23.68
C THR A 92 5.97 12.98 -23.29
N LEU A 93 6.85 13.76 -23.92
CA LEU A 93 8.27 13.81 -23.56
C LEU A 93 8.47 14.45 -22.18
N ILE A 94 7.75 15.54 -21.87
CA ILE A 94 7.77 16.21 -20.56
C ILE A 94 7.28 15.25 -19.46
N SER A 95 6.18 14.53 -19.71
CA SER A 95 5.68 13.53 -18.77
C SER A 95 6.70 12.41 -18.52
N ALA A 96 7.35 11.90 -19.57
CA ALA A 96 8.37 10.86 -19.46
C ALA A 96 9.60 11.33 -18.65
N CYS A 97 10.09 12.54 -18.91
CA CYS A 97 11.17 13.14 -18.14
C CYS A 97 10.77 13.34 -16.66
N SER A 98 9.55 13.77 -16.39
CA SER A 98 9.01 13.93 -15.04
C SER A 98 8.93 12.59 -14.29
N ASP A 99 8.49 11.53 -14.97
CA ASP A 99 8.44 10.18 -14.41
C ASP A 99 9.85 9.67 -14.04
N ILE A 100 10.86 9.91 -14.87
CA ILE A 100 12.26 9.58 -14.56
C ILE A 100 12.76 10.38 -13.36
N LEU A 101 12.50 11.69 -13.30
CA LEU A 101 12.92 12.54 -12.18
C LEU A 101 12.22 12.17 -10.87
N ARG A 102 11.02 11.60 -10.91
CA ARG A 102 10.28 11.19 -9.73
C ARG A 102 10.67 9.80 -9.23
N HIS A 103 10.98 8.89 -10.14
CA HIS A 103 11.09 7.46 -9.81
C HIS A 103 12.48 6.85 -10.02
N SER A 104 13.33 7.42 -10.88
CA SER A 104 14.66 6.86 -11.13
C SER A 104 15.62 7.21 -9.99
N LYS A 105 16.38 6.19 -9.56
CA LYS A 105 17.48 6.32 -8.60
C LYS A 105 18.84 6.55 -9.30
N ASN A 106 18.90 6.40 -10.62
CA ASN A 106 20.13 6.57 -11.38
C ASN A 106 20.37 8.07 -11.62
N PRO A 107 21.48 8.65 -11.14
CA PRO A 107 21.79 10.06 -11.37
C PRO A 107 21.92 10.39 -12.86
N GLY A 108 22.45 9.48 -13.68
CA GLY A 108 22.60 9.69 -15.12
C GLY A 108 21.26 9.88 -15.85
N ASP A 109 20.26 9.04 -15.53
CA ASP A 109 18.93 9.17 -16.12
C ASP A 109 18.26 10.50 -15.74
N ARG A 110 18.47 10.94 -14.48
CA ARG A 110 17.91 12.19 -13.96
C ARG A 110 18.56 13.41 -14.60
N THR A 111 19.88 13.39 -14.78
CA THR A 111 20.61 14.44 -15.49
C THR A 111 20.13 14.53 -16.93
N ALA A 112 20.08 13.40 -17.66
CA ALA A 112 19.60 13.37 -19.04
C ALA A 112 18.15 13.88 -19.16
N ALA A 113 17.24 13.48 -18.27
CA ALA A 113 15.87 13.98 -18.25
C ALA A 113 15.80 15.49 -18.00
N THR A 114 16.68 16.02 -17.14
CA THR A 114 16.77 17.47 -16.87
C THR A 114 17.29 18.23 -18.09
N GLU A 115 18.33 17.73 -18.74
CA GLU A 115 18.91 18.31 -19.95
C GLU A 115 17.88 18.39 -21.07
N ILE A 116 17.12 17.31 -21.30
CA ILE A 116 16.03 17.30 -22.30
C ILE A 116 15.01 18.40 -22.02
N LEU A 117 14.55 18.54 -20.77
CA LEU A 117 13.60 19.58 -20.39
C LEU A 117 14.15 21.00 -20.57
N ILE A 118 15.45 21.21 -20.29
CA ILE A 118 16.12 22.50 -20.53
C ILE A 118 16.16 22.80 -22.02
N SER A 119 16.62 21.85 -22.85
CA SER A 119 16.69 22.04 -24.31
C SER A 119 15.31 22.31 -24.92
N MET A 120 14.25 21.65 -24.46
CA MET A 120 12.89 21.94 -24.92
C MET A 120 12.45 23.37 -24.60
N ARG A 121 12.83 23.89 -23.44
CA ARG A 121 12.52 25.27 -23.04
C ARG A 121 13.29 26.30 -23.88
N GLU A 122 14.53 26.00 -24.25
CA GLU A 122 15.36 26.86 -25.10
C GLU A 122 14.87 26.88 -26.56
N VAL A 123 14.31 25.79 -27.08
CA VAL A 123 13.73 25.75 -28.44
C VAL A 123 12.38 26.46 -28.52
N ALA A 124 11.63 26.54 -27.41
CA ALA A 124 10.34 27.22 -27.36
C ALA A 124 10.43 28.75 -27.13
N ALA A 125 11.63 29.28 -26.91
CA ALA A 125 11.92 30.71 -26.67
C ALA A 125 12.37 31.43 -27.95
#